data_AF-A0A6N8KZ72-F1
#
_entry.id   AF-A0A6N8KZ72-F1
#
_cell.length_a   1.000
_cell.length_b   1.000
_cell.length_c   1.000
_cell.angle_alpha   90.00
_cell.angle_beta   90.00
_cell.angle_gamma   90.00
#
_symmetry.space_group_name_H-M   'P 1'
#
loop_
_entity.id
_entity.type
_entity.pdbx_description
1 polymer ?
#
loop_
_entity_poly.entity_id
_entity_poly.type
_entity_poly.pdbx_seq_one_letter_code
_entity_poly.pdbx_strand_id
1 'polypeptide(L)'
;MMDSGKLKKSTSLSLDKELYLKIEKLAKLENISVNNFIETVLFHAISDYEPNKETKDAIKEAREERKLLKRYDDPESLLKDLNKD
;
A
#
# COMPACT_ATOMS: atom_id res chain seq x y z
N MET A 1 -18.51 -21.67 -12.78
CA MET A 1 -17.38 -20.79 -12.41
C MET A 1 -17.92 -19.38 -12.37
N MET A 2 -17.93 -18.72 -11.20
CA MET A 2 -18.31 -17.32 -11.13
C MET A 2 -17.05 -16.49 -11.39
N ASP A 3 -17.00 -15.87 -12.57
CA ASP A 3 -16.09 -14.76 -12.83
C ASP A 3 -16.59 -13.57 -12.02
N SER A 4 -16.04 -13.36 -10.82
CA SER A 4 -16.21 -12.12 -10.07
C SER A 4 -15.34 -11.03 -10.71
N GLY A 5 -15.55 -10.78 -12.01
CA GLY A 5 -14.97 -9.66 -12.72
C GLY A 5 -15.39 -8.39 -12.01
N LYS A 6 -14.45 -7.73 -11.33
CA LYS A 6 -14.70 -6.45 -10.65
C LYS A 6 -15.42 -5.52 -11.63
N LEU A 7 -16.67 -5.16 -11.31
CA LEU A 7 -17.46 -4.24 -12.11
C LEU A 7 -16.74 -2.89 -12.16
N LYS A 8 -16.05 -2.61 -13.28
CA LYS A 8 -15.37 -1.34 -13.50
C LYS A 8 -16.40 -0.30 -13.91
N LYS A 9 -16.40 0.86 -13.24
CA LYS A 9 -17.21 2.01 -13.63
C LYS A 9 -16.43 2.88 -14.60
N SER A 10 -16.96 3.03 -15.82
CA SER A 10 -16.39 3.98 -16.78
C SER A 10 -16.63 5.42 -16.29
N THR A 11 -15.59 6.25 -16.31
CA THR A 11 -15.65 7.65 -15.89
C THR A 11 -14.70 8.45 -16.76
N SER A 12 -15.17 9.62 -17.22
CA SER A 12 -14.34 10.59 -17.92
C SER A 12 -13.70 11.53 -16.91
N LEU A 13 -12.38 11.66 -16.97
CA LEU A 13 -11.60 12.56 -16.14
C LEU A 13 -10.83 13.50 -17.05
N SER A 14 -10.89 14.80 -16.75
CA SER A 14 -10.04 15.78 -17.41
C SER A 14 -8.70 15.83 -16.67
N LEU A 15 -7.62 15.56 -17.39
CA LEU A 15 -6.26 15.63 -16.88
C LEU A 15 -5.53 16.78 -17.56
N ASP A 16 -4.69 17.47 -16.80
CA ASP A 16 -3.72 18.38 -17.39
C ASP A 16 -2.86 17.62 -18.42
N LYS A 17 -2.47 18.31 -19.50
CA LYS A 17 -1.76 17.70 -20.62
C LYS A 17 -0.39 17.16 -20.20
N GLU A 18 0.35 17.90 -19.37
CA GLU A 18 1.66 17.48 -18.90
C GLU A 18 1.54 16.29 -17.94
N LEU A 19 0.51 16.31 -17.09
CA LEU A 19 0.20 15.18 -16.22
C LEU A 19 -0.11 13.92 -17.01
N TYR A 20 -0.94 14.01 -18.05
CA TYR A 20 -1.27 12.86 -18.90
C TYR A 20 -0.01 12.26 -19.56
N LEU A 21 0.86 13.11 -20.12
CA LEU A 21 2.11 12.67 -20.74
C LEU A 21 3.04 11.95 -19.75
N LYS A 22 3.11 12.44 -18.51
CA LYS A 22 3.91 11.81 -17.46
C LYS A 22 3.33 10.44 -17.09
N ILE A 23 2.00 10.35 -16.91
CA ILE A 23 1.31 9.08 -16.64
C ILE A 23 1.54 8.09 -17.78
N GLU A 24 1.43 8.52 -19.03
CA GLU A 24 1.65 7.65 -20.19
C GLU A 24 3.07 7.08 -20.22
N LYS A 25 4.08 7.91 -19.93
CA LYS A 25 5.47 7.46 -19.83
C LYS A 25 5.66 6.40 -18.75
N LEU A 26 5.06 6.60 -17.58
CA LEU A 26 5.14 5.66 -16.46
C LEU A 26 4.41 4.34 -16.76
N ALA A 27 3.22 4.41 -17.35
CA ALA A 27 2.46 3.23 -17.77
C ALA A 27 3.25 2.38 -18.78
N LYS A 28 3.95 3.02 -19.72
CA LYS A 28 4.84 2.33 -20.68
C LYS A 28 6.03 1.64 -20.00
N LEU A 29 6.63 2.25 -18.97
CA LEU A 29 7.73 1.63 -18.21
C LEU A 29 7.28 0.37 -17.48
N GLU A 30 6.06 0.39 -16.94
CA GLU A 30 5.44 -0.74 -16.24
C GLU A 30 4.78 -1.76 -17.19
N ASN A 31 4.80 -1.51 -18.51
CA ASN A 31 4.16 -2.33 -19.54
C ASN A 31 2.66 -2.60 -19.29
N ILE A 32 1.94 -1.58 -18.79
CA ILE A 32 0.49 -1.62 -18.55
C ILE A 32 -0.23 -0.49 -19.26
N SER A 33 -1.55 -0.62 -19.40
CA SER A 33 -2.37 0.45 -19.99
C SER A 33 -2.41 1.68 -19.08
N VAL A 34 -2.55 2.86 -19.68
CA VAL A 34 -2.71 4.14 -18.95
C VAL A 34 -3.84 4.07 -17.93
N ASN A 35 -4.98 3.48 -18.30
CA ASN A 35 -6.12 3.32 -17.40
C ASN A 35 -5.81 2.41 -16.22
N ASN A 36 -5.13 1.27 -16.45
CA ASN A 36 -4.74 0.38 -15.37
C ASN A 36 -3.72 1.04 -14.44
N PHE A 37 -2.78 1.81 -15.00
CA PHE A 37 -1.82 2.57 -14.21
C PHE A 37 -2.53 3.61 -13.33
N ILE A 38 -3.47 4.38 -13.88
CA ILE A 38 -4.28 5.34 -13.12
C ILE A 38 -5.07 4.62 -12.01
N GLU A 39 -5.71 3.49 -12.31
CA GLU A 39 -6.45 2.70 -11.32
C GLU A 39 -5.55 2.26 -10.16
N THR A 40 -4.37 1.71 -10.45
CA THR A 40 -3.40 1.28 -9.44
C THR A 40 -2.93 2.46 -8.58
N VAL A 41 -2.55 3.57 -9.20
CA VAL A 41 -2.08 4.75 -8.46
C VAL A 41 -3.18 5.34 -7.58
N LEU A 42 -4.42 5.44 -8.09
CA LEU A 42 -5.55 5.91 -7.30
C LEU A 42 -5.87 4.94 -6.15
N PHE A 43 -5.78 3.63 -6.41
CA PHE A 43 -5.96 2.61 -5.39
C PHE A 43 -4.94 2.76 -4.26
N HIS A 44 -3.66 2.93 -4.58
CA HIS A 44 -2.61 3.20 -3.59
C HIS A 44 -2.84 4.51 -2.86
N ALA A 45 -3.11 5.61 -3.58
CA ALA A 45 -3.34 6.91 -2.98
C ALA A 45 -4.50 6.92 -1.96
N ILE A 46 -5.54 6.11 -2.20
CA ILE A 46 -6.70 5.98 -1.30
C ILE A 46 -6.42 4.96 -0.20
N SER A 47 -5.78 3.83 -0.53
CA SER A 47 -5.56 2.72 0.41
C SER A 47 -4.44 2.99 1.40
N ASP A 48 -3.40 3.72 0.99
CA ASP A 48 -2.26 4.08 1.84
C ASP A 48 -2.59 5.25 2.78
N TYR A 49 -3.77 5.88 2.62
CA TYR A 49 -4.22 6.96 3.51
C TYR A 49 -4.69 6.45 4.88
N GLU A 50 -5.18 5.21 4.95
CA GLU A 50 -5.55 4.58 6.21
C GLU A 50 -4.87 3.22 6.37
N PRO A 51 -4.21 2.96 7.53
CA PRO A 51 -3.73 1.62 7.81
C PRO A 51 -4.88 0.60 7.67
N ASN A 52 -4.62 -0.53 7.02
CA ASN A 52 -5.63 -1.58 6.87
C ASN A 52 -6.02 -2.14 8.25
N LYS A 53 -7.10 -2.94 8.33
CA LYS A 53 -7.60 -3.46 9.61
C LYS A 53 -6.50 -4.19 10.41
N GLU A 54 -5.75 -5.06 9.75
CA GLU A 54 -4.65 -5.82 10.36
C GLU A 54 -3.57 -4.89 10.95
N THR A 55 -3.20 -3.83 10.23
CA THR A 55 -2.22 -2.84 10.71
C THR A 55 -2.78 -2.03 11.88
N LYS A 56 -4.06 -1.63 11.82
CA LYS A 56 -4.73 -0.93 12.93
C LYS A 56 -4.77 -1.81 14.19
N ASP A 57 -5.09 -3.09 14.04
CA ASP A 57 -5.17 -4.06 15.12
C ASP A 57 -3.77 -4.30 15.74
N ALA A 58 -2.74 -4.52 14.92
CA ALA A 58 -1.35 -4.67 15.38
C ALA A 58 -0.83 -3.43 16.12
N ILE A 59 -1.15 -2.22 15.66
CA ILE A 59 -0.79 -0.97 16.35
C ILE A 59 -1.50 -0.88 17.72
N LYS A 60 -2.77 -1.29 17.79
CA LYS A 60 -3.54 -1.28 19.04
C LYS A 60 -2.94 -2.26 20.05
N GLU A 61 -2.71 -3.50 19.62
CA GLU A 61 -2.08 -4.55 20.43
C GLU A 61 -0.71 -4.10 20.95
N ALA A 62 0.16 -3.59 20.08
CA ALA A 62 1.48 -3.09 20.48
C ALA A 62 1.41 -1.96 21.52
N ARG A 63 0.37 -1.11 21.49
CA ARG A 63 0.15 -0.04 22.47
C ARG A 63 -0.33 -0.57 23.82
N GLU A 64 -1.22 -1.56 23.81
CA GLU A 64 -1.73 -2.21 25.04
C GLU A 64 -0.63 -3.02 25.73
N GLU A 65 0.17 -3.75 24.96
CA GLU A 65 1.22 -4.64 25.46
C GLU A 65 2.56 -3.95 25.72
N ARG A 66 2.70 -2.67 25.36
CA ARG A 66 3.96 -1.90 25.47
C ARG A 66 4.67 -2.00 26.82
N LYS A 67 3.92 -2.20 27.91
CA LYS A 67 4.46 -2.33 29.27
C LYS A 67 4.99 -3.73 29.60
N LEU A 68 4.53 -4.75 28.89
CA LEU A 68 4.85 -6.16 29.07
C LEU A 68 5.97 -6.63 28.12
N LEU A 69 6.15 -5.94 27.00
CA LEU A 69 7.16 -6.28 25.99
C LEU A 69 8.59 -6.05 26.49
N LYS A 70 9.49 -6.97 26.09
CA LYS A 70 10.93 -6.86 26.32
C LYS A 70 11.46 -5.58 25.66
N ARG A 71 12.25 -4.83 26.43
CA ARG A 71 12.97 -3.65 25.93
C ARG A 71 14.39 -4.05 25.52
N TYR A 72 14.89 -3.37 24.50
CA TYR A 72 16.24 -3.55 23.99
C TYR A 72 16.94 -2.20 24.07
N ASP A 73 18.13 -2.18 24.65
CA ASP A 73 18.94 -0.97 24.83
C ASP A 73 19.97 -0.79 23.69
N ASP A 74 20.20 -1.85 22.91
CA ASP A 74 21.15 -1.88 21.79
C ASP A 74 20.56 -2.63 20.58
N PRO A 75 20.94 -2.24 19.34
CA PRO A 75 20.46 -2.90 18.13
C PRO A 75 20.90 -4.36 17.99
N GLU A 76 22.11 -4.73 18.45
CA GLU A 76 22.61 -6.11 18.36
C GLU A 76 21.75 -7.09 19.15
N SER A 77 21.31 -6.74 20.37
CA SER A 77 20.44 -7.59 21.19
C SER A 77 19.06 -7.79 20.56
N LEU A 78 18.51 -6.75 19.92
CA LEU A 78 17.26 -6.85 19.16
C LEU A 78 17.42 -7.80 17.97
N LEU A 79 18.45 -7.60 17.14
CA LEU A 79 18.69 -8.40 15.94
C LEU A 79 18.98 -9.86 16.26
N LYS A 80 19.69 -10.13 17.37
CA LYS A 80 19.96 -11.49 17.82
C LYS A 80 18.69 -12.24 18.21
N ASP A 81 17.72 -11.57 18.81
CA ASP A 81 16.45 -12.20 19.18
C ASP A 81 15.51 -12.32 17.97
N LEU A 82 15.56 -11.39 17.01
CA LEU A 82 14.76 -11.45 15.78
C LEU A 82 15.19 -12.57 14.82
N ASN A 83 16.49 -12.89 14.78
CA ASN A 83 17.06 -13.94 13.91
C ASN A 83 17.14 -15.33 14.58
N LYS A 84 16.50 -15.51 15.73
CA LYS A 84 16.48 -16.79 16.47
C LYS A 84 15.37 -17.74 16.04
N ASP A 85 14.45 -17.27 15.21
CA ASP A 85 13.38 -18.06 14.57
C ASP A 85 13.78 -18.50 13.15
#